data_AF-A0A3Q3DU47-F1
#
_entry.id   AF-A0A3Q3DU47-F1
#
_cell.length_a   1.000
_cell.length_b   1.000
_cell.length_c   1.000
_cell.angle_alpha   90.00
_cell.angle_beta   90.00
_cell.angle_gamma   90.00
#
_symmetry.space_group_name_H-M   'P 1'
#
loop_
_entity.id
_entity.type
_entity.pdbx_description
1 polymer ?
#
loop_
_entity_poly.entity_id
_entity_poly.type
_entity_poly.pdbx_seq_one_letter_code
_entity_poly.pdbx_strand_id
1 'polypeptide(L)'
;LPSSEQSICQARAAVMVYDDANKKWVPAGGSTGFSRVHIYHHTGNNAFRVVGRKIQDHQVVINCAIPKGLKYNQATQTFHQWRDARQVYGLNFGSKEDANVFASAMMHALEVLNSQETGSFCILPVIRRMHNKCCPGSSKPSSSLHLIPLFSPPSSVHHRQLFLQRSP
;
A
#
# COMPACT_ATOMS: atom_id res chain seq x y z
N LEU A 1 -1.58 9.15 28.68
CA LEU A 1 -2.64 8.96 27.67
C LEU A 1 -2.21 7.78 26.81
N PRO A 2 -3.08 6.79 26.51
CA PRO A 2 -2.73 5.75 25.55
C PRO A 2 -2.27 6.42 24.25
N SER A 3 -1.21 5.90 23.62
CA SER A 3 -0.77 6.42 22.33
C SER A 3 -1.98 6.39 21.38
N SER A 4 -2.30 7.52 20.76
CA SER A 4 -3.41 7.61 19.80
C SER A 4 -3.21 6.70 18.57
N GLU A 5 -2.02 6.10 18.43
CA GLU A 5 -1.71 5.07 17.46
C GLU A 5 -1.93 3.65 17.99
N GLN A 6 -2.67 2.86 17.21
CA GLN A 6 -2.93 1.45 17.47
C GLN A 6 -2.55 0.61 16.26
N SER A 7 -1.92 -0.54 16.49
CA SER A 7 -1.64 -1.50 15.42
C SER A 7 -2.91 -2.24 15.04
N ILE A 8 -3.34 -2.15 13.78
CA ILE A 8 -4.53 -2.86 13.29
C ILE A 8 -4.20 -4.22 12.65
N CYS A 9 -2.93 -4.44 12.28
CA CYS A 9 -2.45 -5.73 11.82
C CYS A 9 -0.94 -5.89 12.08
N GLN A 10 -0.49 -7.14 12.03
CA GLN A 10 0.92 -7.51 12.04
C GLN A 10 1.12 -8.64 11.03
N ALA A 11 2.20 -8.58 10.27
CA ALA A 11 2.60 -9.64 9.34
C ALA A 11 4.13 -9.79 9.31
N ARG A 12 4.60 -11.00 8.97
CA ARG A 12 6.01 -11.27 8.71
C ARG A 12 6.35 -11.09 7.23
N ALA A 13 7.25 -10.16 6.91
CA ALA A 13 7.68 -9.94 5.53
C ALA A 13 9.12 -9.42 5.42
N ALA A 14 9.82 -9.78 4.36
CA ALA A 14 11.03 -9.09 3.95
C ALA A 14 10.63 -7.79 3.21
N VAL A 15 11.10 -6.66 3.71
CA VAL A 15 10.81 -5.34 3.14
C VAL A 15 11.81 -5.05 2.03
N MET A 16 11.28 -4.71 0.85
CA MET A 16 12.03 -4.41 -0.35
C MET A 16 11.72 -3.01 -0.82
N VAL A 17 12.70 -2.37 -1.46
CA VAL A 17 12.53 -1.10 -2.18
C VAL A 17 12.97 -1.31 -3.62
N TYR A 18 12.26 -0.69 -4.56
CA TYR A 18 12.66 -0.73 -5.96
C TYR A 18 13.73 0.34 -6.23
N ASP A 19 14.87 -0.10 -6.73
CA ASP A 19 15.95 0.75 -7.23
C ASP A 19 15.68 1.06 -8.70
N ASP A 20 15.19 2.28 -8.95
CA ASP A 20 14.83 2.74 -10.29
C ASP A 20 16.04 2.90 -11.23
N ALA A 21 17.25 3.08 -10.69
CA ALA A 21 18.46 3.22 -11.50
C ALA A 21 18.92 1.85 -12.02
N ASN A 22 18.93 0.84 -11.15
CA ASN A 22 19.35 -0.52 -11.49
C ASN A 22 18.19 -1.43 -11.92
N LYS A 23 16.96 -0.92 -11.96
CA LYS A 23 15.73 -1.62 -12.31
C LYS A 23 15.53 -2.93 -11.54
N LYS A 24 15.87 -2.95 -10.25
CA LYS A 24 15.85 -4.15 -9.41
C LYS A 24 15.26 -3.88 -8.03
N TRP A 25 14.70 -4.92 -7.42
CA TRP A 25 14.37 -4.90 -6.00
C TRP A 25 15.62 -5.07 -5.15
N VAL A 26 15.76 -4.24 -4.12
CA VAL A 26 16.82 -4.37 -3.12
C VAL A 26 16.23 -4.41 -1.71
N PRO A 27 16.90 -5.09 -0.75
CA PRO A 27 16.41 -5.14 0.63
C PRO A 27 16.40 -3.75 1.27
N ALA A 28 15.30 -3.40 1.92
CA ALA A 28 15.22 -2.17 2.71
C ALA A 28 16.11 -2.30 3.96
N GLY A 29 16.83 -1.22 4.29
CA GLY A 29 17.81 -1.18 5.39
C GLY A 29 19.19 -1.73 5.03
N GLY A 30 19.43 -2.12 3.77
CA GLY A 30 20.74 -2.59 3.28
C GLY A 30 21.05 -4.06 3.58
N SER A 31 20.22 -4.74 4.37
CA SER A 31 20.37 -6.17 4.72
C SER A 31 19.12 -6.98 4.37
N THR A 32 19.32 -8.25 4.00
CA THR A 32 18.23 -9.20 3.81
C THR A 32 17.64 -9.64 5.15
N GLY A 33 16.44 -10.23 5.12
CA GLY A 33 15.82 -10.82 6.31
C GLY A 33 14.42 -10.28 6.61
N PHE A 34 13.70 -11.04 7.44
CA PHE A 34 12.32 -10.75 7.80
C PHE A 34 12.22 -9.58 8.77
N SER A 35 11.15 -8.83 8.58
CA SER A 35 10.68 -7.77 9.45
C SER A 35 9.31 -8.14 10.00
N ARG A 36 9.02 -7.62 11.18
CA ARG A 36 7.67 -7.53 11.72
C ARG A 36 7.08 -6.21 11.21
N VAL A 37 6.08 -6.33 10.33
CA VAL A 37 5.47 -5.19 9.65
C VAL A 37 4.07 -4.97 10.18
N HIS A 38 3.79 -3.73 10.54
CA HIS A 38 2.54 -3.29 11.13
C HIS A 38 1.88 -2.24 10.25
N ILE A 39 0.55 -2.22 10.24
CA ILE A 39 -0.21 -1.03 9.88
C ILE A 39 -0.70 -0.40 11.19
N TYR A 40 -0.36 0.87 11.39
CA TYR A 40 -0.82 1.67 12.53
C TYR A 40 -1.93 2.62 12.08
N HIS A 41 -2.95 2.76 12.92
CA HIS A 41 -4.02 3.74 12.81
C HIS A 41 -3.88 4.78 13.92
N HIS A 42 -3.73 6.04 13.55
CA HIS A 42 -3.75 7.16 14.46
C HIS A 42 -5.18 7.71 14.56
N THR A 43 -5.90 7.33 15.61
CA THR A 43 -7.34 7.65 15.80
C THR A 43 -7.62 9.15 15.89
N GLY A 44 -6.69 9.96 16.42
CA GLY A 44 -6.90 11.40 16.61
C GLY A 44 -6.94 12.24 15.32
N ASN A 45 -6.34 11.76 14.22
CA ASN A 45 -6.35 12.45 12.92
C ASN A 45 -6.74 11.50 11.77
N ASN A 46 -7.21 10.30 12.12
CA ASN A 46 -7.55 9.22 11.21
C ASN A 46 -6.49 8.91 10.14
N ALA A 47 -5.20 9.00 10.51
CA ALA A 47 -4.10 8.69 9.61
C ALA A 47 -3.67 7.23 9.75
N PHE A 48 -3.17 6.64 8.66
CA PHE A 48 -2.60 5.31 8.68
C PHE A 48 -1.14 5.33 8.20
N ARG A 49 -0.33 4.42 8.74
CA ARG A 49 1.07 4.25 8.30
C ARG A 49 1.53 2.81 8.39
N VAL A 50 2.43 2.43 7.49
CA VAL A 50 3.13 1.14 7.53
C VAL A 50 4.46 1.34 8.26
N VAL A 51 4.73 0.49 9.26
CA VAL A 51 6.00 0.47 9.99
C VAL A 51 6.53 -0.94 10.02
N GLY A 52 7.75 -1.15 9.56
CA GLY A 52 8.43 -2.44 9.57
C GLY A 52 9.75 -2.35 10.30
N ARG A 53 9.95 -3.24 11.27
CA ARG A 53 11.21 -3.40 11.99
C ARG A 53 11.78 -4.79 11.74
N LYS A 54 13.08 -4.87 11.45
CA LYS A 54 13.79 -6.15 11.37
C LYS A 54 13.57 -6.95 12.66
N ILE A 55 13.43 -8.27 12.53
CA ILE A 55 13.23 -9.14 13.69
C ILE A 55 14.50 -9.27 14.53
N GLN A 56 15.68 -9.23 13.89
CA GLN A 56 16.97 -9.51 14.52
C GLN A 56 17.45 -8.37 15.43
N ASP A 57 17.40 -7.13 14.97
CA ASP A 57 18.02 -5.96 15.62
C ASP A 57 17.03 -4.81 15.85
N HIS A 58 15.73 -5.02 15.54
CA HIS A 58 14.67 -4.01 15.61
C HIS A 58 14.90 -2.75 14.76
N GLN A 59 15.81 -2.79 13.77
CA GLN A 59 16.05 -1.68 12.85
C GLN A 59 14.74 -1.33 12.10
N VAL A 60 14.36 -0.05 12.13
CA VAL A 60 13.24 0.45 11.33
C VAL A 60 13.67 0.52 9.87
N VAL A 61 13.04 -0.28 9.02
CA VAL A 61 13.38 -0.37 7.57
C VAL A 61 12.30 0.20 6.67
N ILE A 62 11.10 0.43 7.20
CA ILE A 62 10.04 1.19 6.54
C ILE A 62 9.23 1.93 7.60
N ASN A 63 8.93 3.19 7.30
CA ASN A 63 8.02 4.05 8.05
C ASN A 63 7.39 5.03 7.06
N CYS A 64 6.29 4.62 6.42
CA CYS A 64 5.63 5.40 5.38
C CYS A 64 4.15 5.59 5.69
N ALA A 65 3.63 6.78 5.42
CA ALA A 65 2.20 7.06 5.49
C ALA A 65 1.44 6.30 4.39
N ILE A 66 0.18 5.98 4.65
CA ILE A 66 -0.77 5.46 3.66
C ILE A 66 -1.65 6.64 3.24
N PRO A 67 -1.35 7.33 2.13
CA PRO A 67 -2.19 8.42 1.65
C PRO A 67 -3.50 7.89 1.06
N LYS A 68 -4.53 8.74 1.07
CA LYS A 68 -5.77 8.49 0.34
C LYS A 68 -5.48 8.20 -1.13
N GLY A 69 -6.21 7.24 -1.70
CA GLY A 69 -6.06 6.85 -3.10
C GLY A 69 -4.78 6.08 -3.43
N LEU A 70 -3.96 5.70 -2.43
CA LEU A 70 -2.82 4.82 -2.63
C LEU A 70 -3.25 3.57 -3.40
N LYS A 71 -2.42 3.19 -4.38
CA LYS A 71 -2.65 2.02 -5.22
C LYS A 71 -1.85 0.85 -4.64
N TYR A 72 -2.56 -0.07 -4.02
CA TYR A 72 -2.01 -1.32 -3.50
C TYR A 72 -2.13 -2.42 -4.55
N ASN A 73 -1.05 -3.14 -4.84
CA ASN A 73 -1.01 -4.18 -5.85
C ASN A 73 -0.48 -5.50 -5.26
N GLN A 74 -1.29 -6.55 -5.32
CA GLN A 74 -0.91 -7.91 -4.94
C GLN A 74 -0.29 -8.61 -6.16
N ALA A 75 0.99 -8.36 -6.42
CA ALA A 75 1.66 -8.85 -7.63
C ALA A 75 1.77 -10.38 -7.66
N THR A 76 1.91 -11.03 -6.50
CA THR A 76 1.74 -12.48 -6.30
C THR A 76 1.03 -12.76 -4.99
N GLN A 77 0.76 -14.04 -4.68
CA GLN A 77 0.15 -14.47 -3.41
C GLN A 77 0.96 -14.10 -2.16
N THR A 78 2.26 -13.81 -2.30
CA THR A 78 3.16 -13.47 -1.18
C THR A 78 4.02 -12.25 -1.47
N PHE A 79 3.82 -11.56 -2.60
CA PHE A 79 4.55 -10.33 -2.90
C PHE A 79 3.59 -9.21 -3.27
N HIS A 80 3.44 -8.25 -2.36
CA HIS A 80 2.58 -7.09 -2.56
C HIS A 80 3.43 -5.81 -2.61
N GLN A 81 2.98 -4.82 -3.37
CA GLN A 81 3.72 -3.60 -3.63
C GLN A 81 2.81 -2.38 -3.72
N TRP A 82 3.38 -1.21 -3.43
CA TRP A 82 2.75 0.08 -3.62
C TRP A 82 3.81 1.14 -3.86
N ARG A 83 3.39 2.32 -4.33
CA ARG A 83 4.25 3.47 -4.60
C ARG A 83 3.79 4.67 -3.79
N ASP A 84 4.75 5.39 -3.21
CA ASP A 84 4.57 6.77 -2.76
C ASP A 84 5.28 7.75 -3.71
N ALA A 85 5.34 9.04 -3.35
CA ALA A 85 5.94 10.08 -4.18
C ALA A 85 7.45 9.87 -4.47
N ARG A 86 8.16 9.07 -3.68
CA ARG A 86 9.62 8.92 -3.74
C ARG A 86 10.08 7.48 -3.96
N GLN A 87 9.31 6.50 -3.51
CA GLN A 87 9.76 5.12 -3.39
C GLN A 87 8.65 4.13 -3.78
N VAL A 88 9.04 3.04 -4.43
CA VAL A 88 8.21 1.83 -4.52
C VAL A 88 8.63 0.88 -3.43
N TYR A 89 7.68 0.47 -2.61
CA TYR A 89 7.88 -0.55 -1.58
C TYR A 89 7.31 -1.88 -2.05
N GLY A 90 7.97 -2.95 -1.64
CA GLY A 90 7.52 -4.32 -1.82
C GLY A 90 7.62 -5.07 -0.49
N LEU A 91 6.64 -5.92 -0.21
CA LEU A 91 6.67 -6.84 0.91
C LEU A 91 6.65 -8.26 0.36
N ASN A 92 7.73 -9.01 0.63
CA ASN A 92 7.78 -10.44 0.39
C ASN A 92 7.42 -11.19 1.69
N PHE A 93 6.16 -11.60 1.79
CA PHE A 93 5.58 -12.20 2.99
C PHE A 93 6.13 -13.61 3.25
N GLY A 94 6.26 -13.96 4.54
CA GLY A 94 6.72 -15.27 4.98
C GLY A 94 5.73 -16.39 4.69
N SER A 95 4.45 -16.07 4.50
CA SER A 95 3.41 -17.01 4.09
C SER A 95 2.25 -16.28 3.37
N LYS A 96 1.33 -17.06 2.78
CA LYS A 96 0.11 -16.53 2.16
C LYS A 96 -0.84 -15.92 3.20
N GLU A 97 -0.88 -16.50 4.40
CA GLU A 97 -1.71 -16.05 5.50
C GLU A 97 -1.26 -14.66 5.97
N ASP A 98 0.06 -14.46 6.16
CA ASP A 98 0.66 -13.15 6.45
C ASP A 98 0.28 -12.12 5.37
N ALA A 99 0.37 -12.51 4.09
CA ALA A 99 0.03 -11.65 2.96
C ALA A 99 -1.45 -11.25 2.96
N ASN A 100 -2.35 -12.20 3.20
CA ASN A 100 -3.79 -11.98 3.24
C ASN A 100 -4.20 -11.06 4.40
N VAL A 101 -3.69 -11.32 5.61
CA VAL A 101 -3.96 -10.50 6.80
C VAL A 101 -3.53 -9.05 6.55
N PHE A 102 -2.34 -8.86 5.97
CA PHE A 102 -1.86 -7.53 5.65
C PHE A 102 -2.69 -6.84 4.56
N ALA A 103 -3.06 -7.58 3.51
CA ALA A 103 -3.88 -7.06 2.43
C ALA A 103 -5.27 -6.62 2.92
N SER A 104 -5.95 -7.43 3.74
CA SER A 104 -7.25 -7.08 4.32
C SER A 104 -7.18 -5.79 5.15
N ALA A 105 -6.15 -5.64 5.99
CA ALA A 105 -5.95 -4.44 6.78
C ALA A 105 -5.61 -3.21 5.93
N MET A 106 -4.82 -3.38 4.87
CA MET A 106 -4.51 -2.31 3.92
C MET A 106 -5.76 -1.83 3.18
N MET A 107 -6.59 -2.75 2.68
CA MET A 107 -7.85 -2.41 2.01
C MET A 107 -8.80 -1.66 2.96
N HIS A 108 -8.93 -2.13 4.20
CA HIS A 108 -9.71 -1.45 5.23
C HIS A 108 -9.21 -0.01 5.49
N ALA A 109 -7.89 0.18 5.65
CA ALA A 109 -7.32 1.52 5.82
C ALA A 109 -7.64 2.44 4.64
N LEU A 110 -7.54 1.94 3.40
CA LEU A 110 -7.86 2.71 2.20
C LEU A 110 -9.34 3.07 2.11
N GLU A 111 -10.24 2.15 2.46
CA GLU A 111 -11.68 2.39 2.54
C GLU A 111 -12.03 3.50 3.54
N VAL A 112 -11.46 3.43 4.75
CA VAL A 112 -11.64 4.46 5.79
C VAL A 112 -11.15 5.82 5.30
N LEU A 113 -9.97 5.89 4.67
CA LEU A 113 -9.42 7.13 4.12
C LEU A 113 -10.25 7.70 2.96
N ASN A 114 -10.84 6.82 2.13
CA ASN A 114 -11.69 7.25 1.02
C ASN A 114 -13.08 7.72 1.49
N SER A 115 -13.60 7.17 2.58
CA SER A 115 -14.94 7.47 3.11
C SER A 115 -15.06 8.85 3.76
N GLN A 116 -13.95 9.54 4.04
CA GLN A 116 -13.96 10.89 4.60
C GLN A 116 -14.51 11.98 3.64
N GLU A 117 -14.73 11.67 2.35
CA GLU A 117 -15.24 12.64 1.38
C GLU A 117 -16.76 12.85 1.44
N THR A 118 -17.52 11.89 1.97
CA THR A 118 -19.00 11.96 2.02
C THR A 118 -19.54 12.55 3.32
N GLY A 119 -18.68 13.03 4.22
CA GLY A 119 -19.04 13.47 5.57
C GLY A 119 -19.01 14.99 5.85
N SER A 120 -18.93 15.86 4.83
CA SER A 120 -18.98 17.33 5.02
C SER A 120 -20.18 18.00 4.35
N PHE A 121 -21.36 17.39 4.45
CA PHE A 121 -22.62 18.14 4.40
C PHE A 121 -23.50 17.76 5.60
N CYS A 122 -23.04 18.13 6.80
CA CYS A 122 -23.93 18.27 7.94
C CYS A 122 -24.76 19.56 7.74
N ILE A 123 -25.95 19.37 7.16
CA ILE A 123 -27.23 20.02 7.47
C ILE A 123 -27.17 21.46 8.03
N LEU A 124 -27.34 22.45 7.16
CA LEU A 124 -27.99 23.72 7.52
C LEU A 124 -29.37 23.75 6.85
N PRO A 125 -30.47 24.10 7.55
CA PRO A 125 -31.75 24.28 6.89
C PRO A 125 -31.86 25.68 6.27
N VAL A 126 -32.63 25.75 5.18
CA VAL A 126 -33.37 26.91 4.61
C VAL A 126 -32.88 27.50 3.26
N ILE A 127 -33.54 27.00 2.19
CA ILE A 127 -34.22 27.66 1.03
C ILE A 127 -33.51 28.78 0.22
N ARG A 128 -33.63 28.61 -1.12
CA ARG A 128 -33.55 29.55 -2.30
C ARG A 128 -32.25 29.36 -3.10
N ARG A 129 -32.23 29.23 -4.43
CA ARG A 129 -33.18 29.52 -5.52
C ARG A 129 -32.72 28.71 -6.74
N MET A 130 -33.65 28.13 -7.50
CA MET A 130 -33.34 27.60 -8.82
C MET A 130 -32.96 28.72 -9.78
N HIS A 131 -31.79 28.59 -10.45
CA HIS A 131 -31.60 29.06 -11.82
C HIS A 131 -30.48 28.26 -12.51
N ASN A 132 -30.93 27.26 -13.27
CA ASN A 132 -30.52 26.89 -14.62
C ASN A 132 -29.26 27.58 -15.20
N LYS A 133 -28.20 26.81 -15.49
CA LYS A 133 -27.43 26.81 -16.77
C LYS A 133 -26.58 25.54 -16.88
N CYS A 134 -27.06 24.57 -17.66
CA CYS A 134 -26.18 23.55 -18.26
C CYS A 134 -25.25 24.23 -19.27
N CYS A 135 -23.96 23.90 -19.25
CA CYS A 135 -23.06 23.99 -20.40
C CYS A 135 -22.15 22.75 -20.41
N PRO A 136 -22.00 22.07 -21.56
CA PRO A 136 -21.16 20.88 -21.69
C PRO A 136 -19.71 21.32 -21.93
N GLY A 137 -18.82 20.98 -21.01
CA GLY A 137 -17.41 21.30 -21.08
C GLY A 137 -16.58 20.08 -20.71
N SER A 138 -16.15 19.36 -21.74
CA SER A 138 -15.25 18.22 -21.68
C SER A 138 -14.04 18.47 -20.79
N SER A 139 -13.92 17.74 -19.69
CA SER A 139 -12.61 17.34 -19.17
C SER A 139 -12.60 15.81 -19.15
N LYS A 140 -11.86 15.25 -20.10
CA LYS A 140 -11.47 13.84 -20.06
C LYS A 140 -10.91 13.57 -18.66
N PRO A 141 -11.26 12.47 -17.96
CA PRO A 141 -10.41 12.05 -16.86
C PRO A 141 -9.03 11.82 -17.50
N SER A 142 -8.04 12.60 -17.07
CA SER A 142 -6.65 12.26 -17.33
C SER A 142 -6.40 10.98 -16.55
N SER A 143 -6.74 9.86 -17.17
CA SER A 143 -6.31 8.53 -16.78
C SER A 143 -4.82 8.46 -17.09
N SER A 144 -4.02 9.27 -16.40
CA SER A 144 -2.65 8.89 -16.09
C SER A 144 -2.76 7.73 -15.13
N LEU A 145 -3.10 6.56 -15.69
CA LEU A 145 -2.76 5.28 -15.13
C LEU A 145 -1.24 5.35 -14.92
N HIS A 146 -0.84 5.83 -13.75
CA HIS A 146 0.49 5.59 -13.23
C HIS A 146 0.49 4.09 -12.96
N LEU A 147 0.71 3.34 -14.04
CA LEU A 147 0.89 1.92 -14.02
C LEU A 147 2.03 1.74 -13.02
N ILE A 148 1.72 1.24 -11.81
CA ILE A 148 2.76 0.70 -10.96
C ILE A 148 3.43 -0.29 -11.87
N PRO A 149 4.70 -0.07 -12.27
CA PRO A 149 5.29 -0.97 -13.23
C PRO A 149 5.18 -2.35 -12.61
N LEU A 150 4.69 -3.30 -13.40
CA LEU A 150 4.56 -4.69 -12.97
C LEU A 150 5.99 -5.24 -12.85
N PHE A 151 6.73 -4.74 -11.88
CA PHE A 151 8.08 -5.15 -11.60
C PHE A 151 7.96 -6.55 -11.04
N SER A 152 8.53 -7.51 -11.76
CA SER A 152 8.56 -8.89 -11.33
C SER A 152 9.06 -8.94 -9.88
N PRO A 153 8.39 -9.68 -9.00
CA PRO A 153 8.88 -9.89 -7.64
C PRO A 153 10.31 -10.42 -7.68
N PRO A 154 11.17 -10.10 -6.69
CA PRO A 154 12.48 -10.72 -6.61
C PRO A 154 12.29 -12.24 -6.57
N SER A 155 12.82 -12.94 -7.58
CA SER A 155 12.72 -14.39 -7.70
C SER A 155 13.17 -15.01 -6.37
N SER A 156 12.26 -15.66 -5.64
CA SER A 156 12.61 -16.37 -4.41
C SER A 156 13.81 -17.28 -4.70
N VAL A 157 14.92 -17.02 -4.00
CA VAL A 157 16.12 -17.85 -4.03
C VAL A 157 15.77 -19.16 -3.32
N HIS A 158 15.01 -20.05 -3.98
CA HIS A 158 15.03 -21.52 -3.81
C HIS A 158 14.07 -22.35 -4.68
N HIS A 159 13.37 -21.79 -5.68
CA HIS A 159 12.61 -22.66 -6.59
C HIS A 159 12.82 -22.25 -8.05
N ARG A 160 13.89 -22.78 -8.66
CA ARG A 160 13.93 -23.02 -10.10
C ARG A 160 12.90 -24.10 -10.40
N GLN A 161 11.63 -23.72 -10.52
CA GLN A 161 10.68 -24.55 -11.25
C GLN A 161 10.79 -24.12 -12.71
N LEU A 162 11.62 -24.85 -13.45
CA LEU A 162 11.59 -24.85 -14.91
C LEU A 162 10.14 -25.14 -15.31
N PHE A 163 9.41 -24.11 -15.75
CA PHE A 163 8.24 -24.35 -16.59
C PHE A 163 8.78 -24.92 -17.90
N LEU A 164 8.81 -26.25 -17.98
CA LEU A 164 8.79 -26.96 -19.24
C LEU A 164 7.50 -26.51 -19.96
N GLN A 165 7.63 -25.50 -20.83
CA GLN A 165 6.67 -25.31 -21.90
C GLN A 165 6.75 -26.58 -22.76
N ARG A 166 5.76 -27.46 -22.61
CA ARG A 166 5.39 -28.33 -23.71
C ARG A 166 4.65 -27.47 -24.73
N SER A 167 5.29 -27.29 -25.87
CA SER A 167 4.65 -26.96 -27.15
C SER A 167 4.49 -28.27 -27.94
N PRO A 168 3.63 -28.34 -28.97
CA PRO A 168 2.49 -27.49 -29.30
C PRO A 168 1.14 -28.07 -28.84
#